data_AF-A0A1Q3UAZ3-F1
#
_entry.id   AF-A0A1Q3UAZ3-F1
#
_cell.length_a   1.000
_cell.length_b   1.000
_cell.length_c   1.000
_cell.angle_alpha   90.00
_cell.angle_beta   90.00
_cell.angle_gamma   90.00
#
_symmetry.space_group_name_H-M   'P 1'
#
loop_
_entity.id
_entity.type
_entity.pdbx_description
1 polymer ?
#
loop_
_entity_poly.entity_id
_entity_poly.type
_entity_poly.pdbx_seq_one_letter_code
_entity_poly.pdbx_strand_id
1 'polypeptide(L)'
;MSESENNDELLAEIYRQISDNKHPSLSDLINNRKDELGITTDSALAKIVGIERNTLRRILSGENEKADVLSLLKISSFIGIDLQKVVNIYLESLKPDAQQELRNVKKSTFILQNFDLVGLRNQGFLKVVNDLEYVENRILKFFGLKDIYAYKSDVGLALFSRANLKSHDQMREMWVRCAYYQFKKLNNPYDYEQKALEELLPRIRPYTRHVKQGFYAVLKALYNSGITVIVQDYFSKTQVYGATFVVNNKPCIVITNRNNKYPTLWQALLHELYHVLHDFDELKTKTYHLSGEADMFLWREDDANFFASELLFPTSKLEKVRYYIKSNGYVEEFAKANNVHPSIIYNTYCRYMSEKGENHYPFYSKYIIDSEEAISLIKSNPWDKETLIEEIENIKQKLETLNT
;
A
#
# COMPACT_ATOMS: atom_id res chain seq x y z
N MET A 1 35.34 -30.17 40.10
CA MET A 1 34.70 -29.50 38.96
C MET A 1 33.43 -30.27 38.68
N SER A 2 32.29 -29.64 38.95
CA SER A 2 30.97 -30.29 39.00
C SER A 2 30.40 -30.48 37.60
N GLU A 3 29.52 -31.48 37.42
CA GLU A 3 28.79 -31.76 36.16
C GLU A 3 28.07 -30.54 35.57
N SER A 4 27.80 -29.50 36.38
CA SER A 4 27.22 -28.22 35.93
C SER A 4 28.20 -27.37 35.12
N GLU A 5 29.50 -27.38 35.44
CA GLU A 5 30.52 -26.56 34.76
C GLU A 5 30.81 -27.08 33.34
N ASN A 6 30.67 -28.39 33.12
CA ASN A 6 30.94 -29.04 31.84
C ASN A 6 29.81 -28.83 30.80
N ASN A 7 28.56 -28.69 31.26
CA ASN A 7 27.42 -28.34 30.39
C ASN A 7 27.49 -26.89 29.90
N ASP A 8 28.03 -25.97 30.71
CA ASP A 8 28.12 -24.54 30.38
C ASP A 8 29.22 -24.26 29.35
N GLU A 9 30.33 -25.00 29.37
CA GLU A 9 31.40 -24.90 28.35
C GLU A 9 30.94 -25.40 26.97
N LEU A 10 30.17 -26.50 26.93
CA LEU A 10 29.60 -27.02 25.68
C LEU A 10 28.56 -26.06 25.08
N LEU A 11 27.68 -25.52 25.92
CA LEU A 11 26.72 -24.50 25.51
C LEU A 11 27.44 -23.28 24.94
N ALA A 12 28.53 -22.84 25.57
CA ALA A 12 29.35 -21.72 25.09
C ALA A 12 30.04 -22.02 23.75
N GLU A 13 30.48 -23.26 23.51
CA GLU A 13 31.07 -23.68 22.23
C GLU A 13 30.01 -23.78 21.13
N ILE A 14 28.81 -24.30 21.44
CA ILE A 14 27.66 -24.32 20.53
C ILE A 14 27.25 -22.89 20.15
N TYR A 15 27.21 -21.95 21.11
CA TYR A 15 26.92 -20.54 20.82
C TYR A 15 28.00 -19.87 19.96
N ARG A 16 29.27 -20.26 20.12
CA ARG A 16 30.39 -19.78 19.30
C ARG A 16 30.26 -20.26 17.85
N GLN A 17 29.95 -21.54 17.65
CA GLN A 17 29.74 -22.13 16.32
C GLN A 17 28.49 -21.58 15.62
N ILE A 18 27.43 -21.28 16.38
CA ILE A 18 26.24 -20.56 15.89
C ILE A 18 26.60 -19.15 15.40
N SER A 19 27.57 -18.47 16.02
CA SER A 19 28.01 -17.13 15.62
C SER A 19 28.82 -17.09 14.31
N ASP A 20 29.41 -18.22 13.91
CA ASP A 20 30.25 -18.37 12.71
C ASP A 20 29.47 -18.84 11.45
N ASN A 21 28.13 -18.76 11.45
CA ASN A 21 27.26 -19.20 10.34
C ASN A 21 27.40 -20.68 9.94
N LYS A 22 27.97 -21.53 10.81
CA LYS A 22 27.89 -22.99 10.71
C LYS A 22 26.96 -23.50 11.80
N HIS A 23 25.67 -23.56 11.52
CA HIS A 23 24.74 -24.23 12.43
C HIS A 23 25.12 -25.72 12.48
N PRO A 24 25.43 -26.29 13.67
CA PRO A 24 25.75 -27.70 13.79
C PRO A 24 24.54 -28.52 13.35
N SER A 25 24.77 -29.56 12.55
CA SER A 25 23.70 -30.43 12.09
C SER A 25 23.10 -31.20 13.27
N LEU A 26 21.88 -31.74 13.09
CA LEU A 26 21.27 -32.59 14.11
C LEU A 26 22.16 -33.82 14.43
N SER A 27 22.93 -34.28 13.44
CA SER A 27 23.94 -35.33 13.60
C SER A 27 25.09 -34.89 14.51
N ASP A 28 25.61 -33.68 14.33
CA ASP A 28 26.72 -33.16 15.14
C ASP A 28 26.29 -33.01 16.60
N LEU A 29 25.10 -32.45 16.83
CA LEU A 29 24.53 -32.28 18.17
C LEU A 29 24.29 -33.62 18.89
N ILE A 30 23.81 -34.62 18.15
CA ILE A 30 23.59 -35.96 18.71
C ILE A 30 24.91 -36.66 18.99
N ASN A 31 25.91 -36.54 18.12
CA ASN A 31 27.22 -37.17 18.31
C ASN A 31 27.97 -36.54 19.49
N ASN A 32 27.96 -35.21 19.62
CA ASN A 32 28.53 -34.53 20.79
C ASN A 32 27.89 -35.05 22.09
N ARG A 33 26.56 -35.13 22.11
CA ARG A 33 25.84 -35.65 23.29
C ARG A 33 26.09 -37.13 23.56
N LYS A 34 26.27 -37.94 22.52
CA LYS A 34 26.67 -39.35 22.66
C LYS A 34 28.05 -39.46 23.30
N ASP A 35 29.00 -38.65 22.86
CA ASP A 35 30.37 -38.67 23.37
C ASP A 35 30.44 -38.26 24.85
N GLU A 36 29.68 -37.23 25.25
CA GLU A 36 29.53 -36.83 26.66
C GLU A 36 28.98 -37.94 27.56
N LEU A 37 28.01 -38.70 27.04
CA LEU A 37 27.33 -39.76 27.79
C LEU A 37 28.00 -41.13 27.62
N GLY A 38 29.11 -41.22 26.89
CA GLY A 38 29.83 -42.46 26.61
C GLY A 38 29.04 -43.48 25.77
N ILE A 39 28.11 -43.03 24.92
CA ILE A 39 27.26 -43.89 24.08
C ILE A 39 27.99 -44.23 22.78
N THR A 40 28.49 -45.46 22.69
CA THR A 40 29.41 -45.88 21.60
C THR A 40 28.74 -46.33 20.30
N THR A 41 27.43 -46.60 20.28
CA THR A 41 26.76 -47.11 19.07
C THR A 41 25.39 -46.49 18.83
N ASP A 42 25.01 -46.33 17.56
CA ASP A 42 23.67 -45.84 17.17
C ASP A 42 22.55 -46.79 17.59
N SER A 43 22.86 -48.08 17.76
CA SER A 43 21.89 -49.06 18.28
C SER A 43 21.58 -48.82 19.75
N ALA A 44 22.58 -48.46 20.55
CA ALA A 44 22.40 -48.09 21.94
C ALA A 44 21.61 -46.77 22.04
N LEU A 45 21.96 -45.78 21.21
CA LEU A 45 21.23 -44.52 21.13
C LEU A 45 19.76 -44.74 20.78
N ALA A 46 19.46 -45.50 19.71
CA ALA A 46 18.10 -45.81 19.29
C ALA A 46 17.26 -46.42 20.42
N LYS A 47 17.85 -47.31 21.23
CA LYS A 47 17.19 -47.93 22.38
C LYS A 47 16.95 -46.95 23.53
N ILE A 48 17.92 -46.07 23.82
CA ILE A 48 17.83 -45.05 24.88
C ILE A 48 16.78 -43.99 24.55
N VAL A 49 16.82 -43.46 23.33
CA VAL A 49 15.89 -42.44 22.84
C VAL A 49 14.51 -43.05 22.56
N GLY A 50 14.44 -44.37 22.34
CA GLY A 50 13.21 -45.09 22.06
C GLY A 50 12.67 -44.80 20.66
N ILE A 51 13.57 -44.71 19.67
CA ILE A 51 13.26 -44.51 18.25
C ILE A 51 13.82 -45.70 17.48
N GLU A 52 13.10 -46.20 16.47
CA GLU A 52 13.59 -47.29 15.63
C GLU A 52 14.87 -46.86 14.87
N ARG A 53 15.84 -47.78 14.76
CA ARG A 53 17.21 -47.45 14.31
C ARG A 53 17.25 -46.85 12.90
N ASN A 54 16.49 -47.37 11.95
CA ASN A 54 16.43 -46.81 10.60
C ASN A 54 15.76 -45.43 10.59
N THR A 55 14.72 -45.24 11.40
CA THR A 55 14.02 -43.96 11.55
C THR A 55 14.97 -42.89 12.09
N LEU A 56 15.69 -43.19 13.17
CA LEU A 56 16.70 -42.29 13.73
C LEU A 56 17.79 -41.96 12.70
N ARG A 57 18.32 -42.97 11.99
CA ARG A 57 19.32 -42.77 10.94
C ARG A 57 18.83 -41.85 9.83
N ARG A 58 17.60 -42.05 9.35
CA ARG A 58 17.02 -41.24 8.27
C ARG A 58 16.73 -39.80 8.70
N ILE A 59 16.37 -39.59 9.97
CA ILE A 59 16.23 -38.24 10.53
C ILE A 59 17.60 -37.55 10.58
N LEU A 60 18.64 -38.27 11.03
CA LEU A 60 20.01 -37.79 11.12
C LEU A 60 20.65 -37.49 9.75
N SER A 61 20.31 -38.26 8.71
CA SER A 61 20.82 -38.06 7.35
C SER A 61 20.05 -37.00 6.55
N GLY A 62 18.96 -36.44 7.09
CA GLY A 62 18.07 -35.53 6.34
C GLY A 62 17.27 -36.22 5.23
N GLU A 63 17.31 -37.56 5.16
CA GLU A 63 16.60 -38.37 4.16
C GLU A 63 15.17 -38.73 4.58
N ASN A 64 14.82 -38.50 5.85
CA ASN A 64 13.45 -38.60 6.31
C ASN A 64 12.75 -37.26 6.08
N GLU A 65 11.83 -37.20 5.11
CA GLU A 65 10.99 -36.03 4.92
C GLU A 65 9.91 -35.90 6.02
N LYS A 66 9.60 -37.00 6.72
CA LYS A 66 8.49 -37.09 7.68
C LYS A 66 8.94 -37.68 9.02
N ALA A 67 9.71 -36.90 9.79
CA ALA A 67 9.88 -37.14 11.21
C ALA A 67 8.58 -36.83 11.95
N ASP A 68 8.10 -37.76 12.77
CA ASP A 68 6.97 -37.50 13.65
C ASP A 68 7.39 -36.63 14.85
N VAL A 69 6.43 -35.88 15.41
CA VAL A 69 6.66 -34.95 16.51
C VAL A 69 7.21 -35.66 17.76
N LEU A 70 6.81 -36.91 18.01
CA LEU A 70 7.27 -37.67 19.17
C LEU A 70 8.76 -38.04 19.03
N SER A 71 9.21 -38.41 17.84
CA SER A 71 10.63 -38.63 17.53
C SER A 71 11.46 -37.36 17.72
N LEU A 72 10.99 -36.21 17.23
CA LEU A 72 11.69 -34.92 17.41
C LEU A 72 11.72 -34.50 18.89
N LEU A 73 10.66 -34.76 19.66
CA LEU A 73 10.61 -34.48 21.10
C LEU A 73 11.57 -35.36 21.92
N LYS A 74 11.68 -36.65 21.54
CA LYS A 74 12.66 -37.57 22.15
C LYS A 74 14.09 -37.14 21.86
N ILE A 75 14.37 -36.70 20.63
CA ILE A 75 15.66 -36.13 20.24
C ILE A 75 15.96 -34.84 21.02
N SER A 76 15.00 -33.93 21.11
CA SER A 76 15.07 -32.69 21.91
C SER A 76 15.41 -32.98 23.37
N SER A 77 14.72 -33.94 23.99
CA SER A 77 14.98 -34.37 25.37
C SER A 77 16.38 -34.98 25.53
N PHE A 78 16.84 -35.75 24.55
CA PHE A 78 18.16 -36.40 24.61
C PHE A 78 19.31 -35.39 24.50
N ILE A 79 19.25 -34.47 23.53
CA ILE A 79 20.26 -33.44 23.29
C ILE A 79 20.19 -32.34 24.38
N GLY A 80 19.01 -32.14 24.99
CA GLY A 80 18.81 -31.09 26.00
C GLY A 80 18.56 -29.70 25.41
N ILE A 81 18.04 -29.63 24.19
CA ILE A 81 17.69 -28.37 23.51
C ILE A 81 16.19 -28.27 23.24
N ASP A 82 15.68 -27.04 23.18
CA ASP A 82 14.27 -26.76 22.93
C ASP A 82 13.76 -27.39 21.63
N LEU A 83 12.52 -27.90 21.66
CA LEU A 83 11.90 -28.58 20.52
C LEU A 83 11.84 -27.68 19.28
N GLN A 84 11.57 -26.38 19.42
CA GLN A 84 11.55 -25.46 18.29
C GLN A 84 12.92 -25.38 17.61
N LYS A 85 14.01 -25.38 18.39
CA LYS A 85 15.37 -25.40 17.84
C LYS A 85 15.65 -26.69 17.07
N VAL A 86 15.27 -27.84 17.62
CA VAL A 86 15.39 -29.15 16.93
C VAL A 86 14.61 -29.15 15.62
N VAL A 87 13.37 -28.67 15.65
CA VAL A 87 12.52 -28.58 14.45
C VAL A 87 13.18 -27.69 13.39
N ASN A 88 13.73 -26.53 13.76
CA ASN A 88 14.39 -25.65 12.79
C ASN A 88 15.62 -26.30 12.14
N ILE A 89 16.50 -26.93 12.94
CA ILE A 89 17.69 -27.63 12.44
C ILE A 89 17.29 -28.81 11.54
N TYR A 90 16.27 -29.56 11.92
CA TYR A 90 15.73 -30.65 11.11
C TYR A 90 15.19 -30.12 9.76
N LEU A 91 14.41 -29.04 9.76
CA LEU A 91 13.89 -28.43 8.55
C LEU A 91 15.00 -27.91 7.62
N GLU A 92 16.09 -27.38 8.16
CA GLU A 92 17.28 -26.96 7.42
C GLU A 92 18.11 -28.13 6.86
N SER A 93 17.98 -29.32 7.45
CA SER A 93 18.64 -30.54 6.98
C SER A 93 17.88 -31.30 5.88
N LEU A 94 16.62 -30.94 5.62
CA LEU A 94 15.80 -31.56 4.59
C LEU A 94 16.39 -31.36 3.19
N LYS A 95 16.07 -32.29 2.27
CA LYS A 95 16.43 -32.17 0.85
C LYS A 95 15.93 -30.84 0.24
N PRO A 96 16.62 -30.29 -0.77
CA PRO A 96 16.26 -29.02 -1.40
C PRO A 96 14.79 -28.94 -1.85
N ASP A 97 14.23 -30.06 -2.34
CA ASP A 97 12.84 -30.14 -2.79
C ASP A 97 11.84 -29.92 -1.64
N ALA A 98 12.02 -30.63 -0.52
CA ALA A 98 11.16 -30.48 0.67
C ALA A 98 11.27 -29.09 1.31
N GLN A 99 12.47 -28.49 1.29
CA GLN A 99 12.63 -27.10 1.71
C GLN A 99 11.91 -26.12 0.78
N GLN A 100 11.92 -26.40 -0.53
CA GLN A 100 11.23 -25.57 -1.51
C GLN A 100 9.72 -25.63 -1.32
N GLU A 101 9.15 -26.82 -1.06
CA GLU A 101 7.73 -26.96 -0.73
C GLU A 101 7.34 -26.11 0.49
N LEU A 102 8.13 -26.17 1.57
CA LEU A 102 7.88 -25.36 2.77
C LEU A 102 7.96 -23.86 2.46
N ARG A 103 8.96 -23.42 1.66
CA ARG A 103 9.07 -22.03 1.21
C ARG A 103 7.84 -21.60 0.40
N ASN A 104 7.37 -22.45 -0.51
CA ASN A 104 6.18 -22.20 -1.33
C ASN A 104 4.93 -22.05 -0.47
N VAL A 105 4.75 -22.89 0.55
CA VAL A 105 3.64 -22.77 1.51
C VAL A 105 3.71 -21.45 2.27
N LYS A 106 4.89 -21.08 2.80
CA LYS A 106 5.06 -19.80 3.52
C LYS A 106 4.76 -18.59 2.64
N LYS A 107 5.20 -18.59 1.37
CA LYS A 107 4.90 -17.53 0.40
C LYS A 107 3.40 -17.47 0.10
N SER A 108 2.78 -18.62 -0.15
CA SER A 108 1.34 -18.75 -0.39
C SER A 108 0.51 -18.20 0.78
N THR A 109 0.85 -18.58 2.02
CA THR A 109 0.19 -18.07 3.22
C THR A 109 0.36 -16.56 3.34
N PHE A 110 1.56 -16.03 3.07
CA PHE A 110 1.78 -14.59 3.08
C PHE A 110 0.89 -13.88 2.05
N ILE A 111 0.79 -14.39 0.82
CA ILE A 111 -0.06 -13.79 -0.22
C ILE A 111 -1.51 -13.73 0.25
N LEU A 112 -2.07 -14.86 0.70
CA LEU A 112 -3.46 -14.94 1.15
C LEU A 112 -3.77 -14.05 2.37
N GLN A 113 -2.77 -13.80 3.22
CA GLN A 113 -2.92 -12.94 4.39
C GLN A 113 -2.84 -11.44 4.07
N ASN A 114 -2.26 -11.03 2.94
CA ASN A 114 -1.98 -9.62 2.64
C ASN A 114 -2.70 -9.09 1.40
N PHE A 115 -3.30 -9.94 0.57
CA PHE A 115 -3.94 -9.54 -0.68
C PHE A 115 -5.32 -10.17 -0.86
N ASP A 116 -6.31 -9.36 -1.22
CA ASP A 116 -7.62 -9.85 -1.69
C ASP A 116 -7.52 -10.21 -3.17
N LEU A 117 -7.25 -11.49 -3.44
CA LEU A 117 -7.04 -11.99 -4.80
C LEU A 117 -8.30 -11.86 -5.67
N VAL A 118 -9.49 -11.99 -5.07
CA VAL A 118 -10.76 -11.88 -5.80
C VAL A 118 -11.00 -10.43 -6.19
N GLY A 119 -10.80 -9.50 -5.25
CA GLY A 119 -10.85 -8.07 -5.50
C GLY A 119 -9.87 -7.65 -6.59
N LEU A 120 -8.61 -8.06 -6.49
CA LEU A 120 -7.57 -7.77 -7.49
C LEU A 120 -7.91 -8.33 -8.87
N ARG A 121 -8.51 -9.53 -8.96
CA ARG A 121 -8.98 -10.08 -10.24
C ARG A 121 -10.13 -9.28 -10.83
N ASN A 122 -11.13 -8.92 -10.01
CA ASN A 122 -12.29 -8.14 -10.48
C ASN A 122 -11.90 -6.77 -11.01
N GLN A 123 -10.78 -6.23 -10.52
CA GLN A 123 -10.19 -4.97 -10.96
C GLN A 123 -9.20 -5.12 -12.13
N GLY A 124 -9.07 -6.32 -12.70
CA GLY A 124 -8.22 -6.58 -13.87
C GLY A 124 -6.72 -6.76 -13.56
N PHE A 125 -6.29 -6.57 -12.31
CA PHE A 125 -4.87 -6.70 -11.93
C PHE A 125 -4.36 -8.15 -12.03
N LEU A 126 -5.20 -9.11 -11.61
CA LEU A 126 -4.94 -10.56 -11.72
C LEU A 126 -5.82 -11.19 -12.79
N LYS A 127 -5.25 -12.09 -13.59
CA LYS A 127 -6.03 -12.94 -14.52
C LYS A 127 -6.55 -14.21 -13.84
N VAL A 128 -5.76 -14.78 -12.94
CA VAL A 128 -6.02 -16.04 -12.23
C VAL A 128 -5.71 -15.84 -10.75
N VAL A 129 -6.51 -16.46 -9.87
CA VAL A 129 -6.38 -16.35 -8.40
C VAL A 129 -5.95 -17.65 -7.72
N ASN A 130 -6.12 -18.80 -8.40
CA ASN A 130 -5.81 -20.12 -7.85
C ASN A 130 -4.35 -20.55 -8.11
N ASP A 131 -3.64 -19.82 -8.96
CA ASP A 131 -2.22 -20.03 -9.24
C ASP A 131 -1.41 -18.99 -8.44
N LEU A 132 -0.93 -19.40 -7.26
CA LEU A 132 -0.23 -18.49 -6.35
C LEU A 132 1.19 -18.16 -6.82
N GLU A 133 1.81 -18.99 -7.65
CA GLU A 133 3.10 -18.69 -8.26
C GLU A 133 2.93 -17.57 -9.31
N TYR A 134 1.88 -17.65 -10.13
CA TYR A 134 1.50 -16.54 -11.01
C TYR A 134 1.22 -15.25 -10.22
N VAL A 135 0.44 -15.33 -9.14
CA VAL A 135 0.11 -14.17 -8.29
C VAL A 135 1.37 -13.55 -7.69
N GLU A 136 2.27 -14.37 -7.14
CA GLU A 136 3.56 -13.91 -6.61
C GLU A 136 4.33 -13.16 -7.70
N ASN A 137 4.58 -13.80 -8.84
CA ASN A 137 5.35 -13.22 -9.93
C ASN A 137 4.73 -11.92 -10.46
N ARG A 138 3.40 -11.85 -10.53
CA ARG A 138 2.68 -10.63 -10.94
C ARG A 138 2.92 -9.48 -9.96
N ILE A 139 2.85 -9.73 -8.65
CA ILE A 139 3.09 -8.72 -7.60
C ILE A 139 4.55 -8.29 -7.57
N LEU A 140 5.49 -9.25 -7.63
CA LEU A 140 6.93 -8.97 -7.65
C LEU A 140 7.29 -8.10 -8.85
N LYS A 141 6.82 -8.48 -10.05
CA LYS A 141 7.06 -7.72 -11.27
C LYS A 141 6.43 -6.33 -11.22
N PHE A 142 5.21 -6.23 -10.69
CA PHE A 142 4.49 -4.96 -10.58
C PHE A 142 5.26 -3.91 -9.76
N PHE A 143 5.72 -4.28 -8.57
CA PHE A 143 6.45 -3.38 -7.68
C PHE A 143 7.97 -3.38 -7.90
N GLY A 144 8.51 -4.35 -8.65
CA GLY A 144 9.96 -4.54 -8.80
C GLY A 144 10.62 -5.09 -7.54
N LEU A 145 9.95 -6.01 -6.83
CA LEU A 145 10.44 -6.61 -5.58
C LEU A 145 11.32 -7.83 -5.84
N LYS A 146 12.32 -8.04 -4.98
CA LYS A 146 13.19 -9.23 -5.03
C LYS A 146 12.49 -10.49 -4.52
N ASP A 147 11.62 -10.34 -3.53
CA ASP A 147 10.82 -11.39 -2.93
C ASP A 147 9.51 -10.83 -2.37
N ILE A 148 8.55 -11.71 -2.07
CA ILE A 148 7.20 -11.29 -1.69
C ILE A 148 7.14 -10.68 -0.29
N TYR A 149 8.07 -11.04 0.59
CA TYR A 149 8.14 -10.52 1.96
C TYR A 149 8.59 -9.05 1.98
N ALA A 150 9.40 -8.64 1.00
CA ALA A 150 9.79 -7.25 0.76
C ALA A 150 8.58 -6.32 0.55
N TYR A 151 7.39 -6.84 0.23
CA TYR A 151 6.17 -6.04 0.14
C TYR A 151 5.89 -5.24 1.42
N LYS A 152 6.12 -5.83 2.60
CA LYS A 152 5.86 -5.13 3.87
C LYS A 152 6.88 -4.03 4.17
N SER A 153 8.16 -4.26 3.83
CA SER A 153 9.27 -3.33 4.11
C SER A 153 9.36 -2.21 3.06
N ASP A 154 9.30 -2.57 1.79
CA ASP A 154 9.67 -1.68 0.69
C ASP A 154 8.47 -0.88 0.17
N VAL A 155 7.27 -1.43 0.33
CA VAL A 155 6.01 -0.84 -0.12
C VAL A 155 5.22 -0.31 1.09
N GLY A 156 5.78 0.66 1.82
CA GLY A 156 5.01 1.48 2.77
C GLY A 156 5.17 1.16 4.27
N LEU A 157 6.29 0.58 4.73
CA LEU A 157 6.50 0.23 6.16
C LEU A 157 6.19 1.37 7.17
N ALA A 158 6.55 2.61 6.86
CA ALA A 158 6.36 3.76 7.75
C ALA A 158 4.88 4.11 7.98
N LEU A 159 4.02 3.87 6.98
CA LEU A 159 2.58 4.14 7.06
C LEU A 159 1.88 3.19 8.03
N PHE A 160 2.19 1.89 7.93
CA PHE A 160 1.47 0.82 8.63
C PHE A 160 2.10 0.40 9.96
N SER A 161 3.29 0.90 10.29
CA SER A 161 3.91 0.71 11.61
C SER A 161 3.44 1.72 12.66
N ARG A 162 2.95 2.89 12.22
CA ARG A 162 2.47 3.97 13.10
C ARG A 162 0.95 4.09 13.12
N ALA A 163 0.29 3.72 12.02
CA ALA A 163 -1.15 3.59 12.01
C ALA A 163 -1.54 2.31 12.77
N ASN A 164 -2.12 2.44 13.96
CA ASN A 164 -2.85 1.37 14.66
C ASN A 164 -4.12 0.92 13.89
N LEU A 165 -4.13 1.04 12.56
CA LEU A 165 -5.24 0.73 11.70
C LEU A 165 -5.18 -0.76 11.37
N LYS A 166 -5.85 -1.56 12.20
CA LYS A 166 -6.38 -2.87 11.80
C LYS A 166 -7.42 -2.66 10.70
N SER A 167 -6.99 -2.27 9.51
CA SER A 167 -7.91 -2.22 8.38
C SER A 167 -8.10 -3.61 7.85
N HIS A 168 -9.30 -4.13 8.01
CA HIS A 168 -9.68 -5.44 7.52
C HIS A 168 -9.81 -5.51 5.99
N ASP A 169 -9.48 -4.43 5.26
CA ASP A 169 -9.59 -4.31 3.80
C ASP A 169 -8.20 -4.29 3.13
N GLN A 170 -7.81 -5.45 2.61
CA GLN A 170 -6.56 -5.67 1.88
C GLN A 170 -6.51 -4.88 0.55
N MET A 171 -7.65 -4.60 -0.09
CA MET A 171 -7.70 -3.80 -1.32
C MET A 171 -7.35 -2.35 -1.04
N ARG A 172 -7.87 -1.81 0.07
CA ARG A 172 -7.52 -0.47 0.54
C ARG A 172 -6.04 -0.37 0.87
N GLU A 173 -5.51 -1.34 1.63
CA GLU A 173 -4.09 -1.38 1.97
C GLU A 173 -3.21 -1.40 0.71
N MET A 174 -3.53 -2.25 -0.28
CA MET A 174 -2.84 -2.28 -1.57
C MET A 174 -2.90 -0.93 -2.29
N TRP A 175 -4.06 -0.27 -2.33
CA TRP A 175 -4.21 1.04 -2.99
C TRP A 175 -3.34 2.12 -2.33
N VAL A 176 -3.35 2.19 -0.98
CA VAL A 176 -2.53 3.12 -0.18
C VAL A 176 -1.04 2.85 -0.36
N ARG A 177 -0.63 1.57 -0.28
CA ARG A 177 0.76 1.15 -0.48
C ARG A 177 1.26 1.49 -1.89
N CYS A 178 0.42 1.28 -2.90
CA CYS A 178 0.74 1.65 -4.28
C CYS A 178 0.96 3.15 -4.45
N ALA A 179 0.05 3.99 -3.94
CA ALA A 179 0.20 5.45 -4.00
C ALA A 179 1.48 5.91 -3.30
N TYR A 180 1.75 5.41 -2.10
CA TYR A 180 2.98 5.72 -1.37
C TYR A 180 4.24 5.30 -2.11
N TYR A 181 4.26 4.10 -2.69
CA TYR A 181 5.39 3.63 -3.48
C TYR A 181 5.66 4.54 -4.67
N GLN A 182 4.61 4.96 -5.39
CA GLN A 182 4.73 5.93 -6.48
C GLN A 182 5.33 7.25 -5.99
N PHE A 183 4.81 7.84 -4.91
CA PHE A 183 5.35 9.08 -4.36
C PHE A 183 6.83 8.97 -3.95
N LYS A 184 7.20 7.89 -3.27
CA LYS A 184 8.58 7.63 -2.85
C LYS A 184 9.54 7.54 -4.03
N LYS A 185 9.08 6.99 -5.17
CA LYS A 185 9.87 6.83 -6.38
C LYS A 185 9.88 8.07 -7.27
N LEU A 186 8.75 8.77 -7.41
CA LEU A 186 8.66 10.06 -8.07
C LEU A 186 9.64 11.06 -7.45
N ASN A 187 9.72 11.05 -6.11
CA ASN A 187 10.70 11.80 -5.32
C ASN A 187 10.84 13.25 -5.79
N ASN A 188 9.76 14.02 -5.63
CA ASN A 188 9.70 15.41 -6.08
C ASN A 188 10.93 16.22 -5.60
N PRO A 189 11.71 16.81 -6.53
CA PRO A 189 12.94 17.51 -6.19
C PRO A 189 12.69 18.86 -5.51
N TYR A 190 11.52 19.47 -5.69
CA TYR A 190 11.18 20.78 -5.13
C TYR A 190 10.75 20.65 -3.67
N ASP A 191 11.17 21.59 -2.83
CA ASP A 191 10.76 21.64 -1.43
C ASP A 191 9.35 22.22 -1.29
N TYR A 192 8.65 21.80 -0.24
CA TYR A 192 7.30 22.28 0.02
C TYR A 192 7.32 23.67 0.65
N GLU A 193 6.67 24.62 -0.01
CA GLU A 193 6.47 25.97 0.49
C GLU A 193 4.97 26.25 0.64
N GLN A 194 4.48 26.31 1.89
CA GLN A 194 3.07 26.59 2.17
C GLN A 194 2.61 27.92 1.54
N LYS A 195 3.45 28.95 1.56
CA LYS A 195 3.13 30.25 0.95
C LYS A 195 2.90 30.15 -0.57
N ALA A 196 3.68 29.31 -1.26
CA ALA A 196 3.49 29.09 -2.69
C ALA A 196 2.13 28.43 -2.98
N LEU A 197 1.69 27.50 -2.13
CA LEU A 197 0.35 26.92 -2.21
C LEU A 197 -0.75 27.99 -1.98
N GLU A 198 -0.62 28.81 -0.94
CA GLU A 198 -1.57 29.90 -0.63
C GLU A 198 -1.71 30.88 -1.81
N GLU A 199 -0.62 31.20 -2.50
CA GLU A 199 -0.62 32.06 -3.69
C GLU A 199 -1.20 31.37 -4.93
N LEU A 200 -1.08 30.04 -5.04
CA LEU A 200 -1.58 29.26 -6.15
C LEU A 200 -3.10 29.04 -6.07
N LEU A 201 -3.65 28.79 -4.87
CA LEU A 201 -5.06 28.43 -4.67
C LEU A 201 -6.07 29.37 -5.37
N PRO A 202 -5.98 30.72 -5.25
CA PRO A 202 -6.89 31.63 -5.94
C PRO A 202 -6.81 31.57 -7.47
N ARG A 203 -5.68 31.06 -8.02
CA ARG A 203 -5.41 30.98 -9.45
C ARG A 203 -5.91 29.68 -10.08
N ILE A 204 -6.34 28.69 -9.29
CA ILE A 204 -6.79 27.38 -9.79
C ILE A 204 -8.11 27.48 -10.58
N ARG A 205 -9.10 28.24 -10.08
CA ARG A 205 -10.46 28.24 -10.64
C ARG A 205 -10.52 28.50 -12.17
N PRO A 206 -9.81 29.50 -12.73
CA PRO A 206 -9.76 29.72 -14.18
C PRO A 206 -9.35 28.49 -15.01
N TYR A 207 -8.45 27.63 -14.49
CA TYR A 207 -7.97 26.45 -15.22
C TYR A 207 -9.06 25.41 -15.44
N THR A 208 -10.15 25.42 -14.66
CA THR A 208 -11.31 24.56 -14.90
C THR A 208 -11.94 24.78 -16.27
N ARG A 209 -11.74 25.94 -16.91
CA ARG A 209 -12.26 26.22 -18.27
C ARG A 209 -11.47 25.52 -19.37
N HIS A 210 -10.27 25.04 -19.07
CA HIS A 210 -9.40 24.34 -20.01
C HIS A 210 -9.48 22.84 -19.73
N VAL A 211 -10.54 22.18 -20.22
CA VAL A 211 -10.85 20.78 -19.86
C VAL A 211 -9.62 19.87 -19.98
N LYS A 212 -8.97 19.84 -21.15
CA LYS A 212 -7.82 18.96 -21.42
C LYS A 212 -6.52 19.31 -20.70
N GLN A 213 -6.19 20.61 -20.59
CA GLN A 213 -4.86 21.06 -20.14
C GLN A 213 -4.85 21.66 -18.74
N GLY A 214 -6.00 22.13 -18.25
CA GLY A 214 -6.10 22.93 -17.05
C GLY A 214 -5.75 22.15 -15.79
N PHE A 215 -6.29 20.94 -15.65
CA PHE A 215 -5.99 20.07 -14.51
C PHE A 215 -4.49 19.74 -14.46
N TYR A 216 -3.94 19.30 -15.59
CA TYR A 216 -2.50 19.04 -15.74
C TYR A 216 -1.63 20.26 -15.40
N ALA A 217 -1.99 21.46 -15.86
CA ALA A 217 -1.25 22.68 -15.57
C ALA A 217 -1.23 22.99 -14.06
N VAL A 218 -2.35 22.76 -13.37
CA VAL A 218 -2.42 22.92 -11.90
C VAL A 218 -1.55 21.86 -11.21
N LEU A 219 -1.57 20.60 -11.65
CA LEU A 219 -0.71 19.56 -11.07
C LEU A 219 0.78 19.88 -11.24
N LYS A 220 1.18 20.45 -12.39
CA LYS A 220 2.55 20.95 -12.59
C LYS A 220 2.91 22.09 -11.64
N ALA A 221 2.03 23.06 -11.47
CA ALA A 221 2.27 24.17 -10.54
C ALA A 221 2.39 23.69 -9.10
N LEU A 222 1.56 22.72 -8.69
CA LEU A 222 1.66 22.04 -7.41
C LEU A 222 2.99 21.28 -7.26
N TYR A 223 3.40 20.53 -8.29
CA TYR A 223 4.67 19.79 -8.31
C TYR A 223 5.86 20.73 -8.08
N ASN A 224 5.90 21.87 -8.78
CA ASN A 224 6.94 22.88 -8.60
C ASN A 224 6.90 23.58 -7.24
N SER A 225 5.79 23.49 -6.50
CA SER A 225 5.63 24.00 -5.14
C SER A 225 5.92 22.91 -4.07
N GLY A 226 6.48 21.77 -4.48
CA GLY A 226 6.80 20.64 -3.61
C GLY A 226 5.62 19.72 -3.28
N ILE A 227 4.46 19.87 -3.94
CA ILE A 227 3.27 19.03 -3.75
C ILE A 227 3.12 18.05 -4.91
N THR A 228 3.21 16.75 -4.65
CA THR A 228 3.07 15.73 -5.70
C THR A 228 1.64 15.25 -5.79
N VAL A 229 1.01 15.32 -6.97
CA VAL A 229 -0.35 14.81 -7.17
C VAL A 229 -0.36 13.72 -8.24
N ILE A 230 -0.98 12.59 -7.94
CA ILE A 230 -1.25 11.50 -8.91
C ILE A 230 -2.75 11.20 -8.98
N VAL A 231 -3.21 10.67 -10.11
CA VAL A 231 -4.57 10.15 -10.26
C VAL A 231 -4.48 8.63 -10.35
N GLN A 232 -5.10 7.93 -9.41
CA GLN A 232 -5.09 6.47 -9.32
C GLN A 232 -6.52 5.95 -9.21
N ASP A 233 -6.88 5.02 -10.09
CA ASP A 233 -8.18 4.36 -10.01
C ASP A 233 -8.30 3.56 -8.71
N TYR A 234 -9.48 3.60 -8.09
CA TYR A 234 -9.72 2.94 -6.81
C TYR A 234 -10.37 1.58 -7.02
N PHE A 235 -9.92 0.59 -6.24
CA PHE A 235 -10.26 -0.81 -6.43
C PHE A 235 -11.58 -1.27 -5.81
N SER A 236 -12.14 -0.53 -4.87
CA SER A 236 -13.30 -0.96 -4.08
C SER A 236 -14.47 0.01 -4.21
N LYS A 237 -15.66 -0.44 -3.81
CA LYS A 237 -16.89 0.40 -3.82
C LYS A 237 -16.88 1.47 -2.71
N THR A 238 -15.76 1.67 -2.00
CA THR A 238 -15.68 2.65 -0.91
C THR A 238 -15.84 4.08 -1.42
N GLN A 239 -16.05 4.98 -0.45
CA GLN A 239 -16.40 6.36 -0.73
C GLN A 239 -15.21 7.31 -0.90
N VAL A 240 -14.01 6.78 -1.14
CA VAL A 240 -12.78 7.58 -1.13
C VAL A 240 -12.62 8.40 -2.41
N TYR A 241 -12.54 9.72 -2.26
CA TYR A 241 -12.32 10.67 -3.36
C TYR A 241 -10.84 11.02 -3.53
N GLY A 242 -10.07 10.96 -2.45
CA GLY A 242 -8.63 11.16 -2.47
C GLY A 242 -7.99 10.78 -1.14
N ALA A 243 -6.69 11.01 -1.08
CA ALA A 243 -5.91 10.83 0.13
C ALA A 243 -4.67 11.72 0.11
N THR A 244 -4.32 12.24 1.28
CA THR A 244 -3.14 13.09 1.48
C THR A 244 -2.11 12.36 2.33
N PHE A 245 -0.86 12.36 1.87
CA PHE A 245 0.28 11.66 2.46
C PHE A 245 1.39 12.64 2.77
N VAL A 246 2.23 12.29 3.73
CA VAL A 246 3.55 12.91 3.91
C VAL A 246 4.62 11.90 3.53
N VAL A 247 5.37 12.19 2.47
CA VAL A 247 6.48 11.36 2.00
C VAL A 247 7.73 12.22 1.91
N ASN A 248 8.82 11.80 2.58
CA ASN A 248 10.07 12.57 2.65
C ASN A 248 9.85 14.04 3.09
N ASN A 249 8.96 14.26 4.07
CA ASN A 249 8.59 15.59 4.57
C ASN A 249 7.90 16.51 3.54
N LYS A 250 7.32 15.95 2.47
CA LYS A 250 6.59 16.66 1.42
C LYS A 250 5.16 16.15 1.31
N PRO A 251 4.18 17.03 1.00
CA PRO A 251 2.80 16.63 0.77
C PRO A 251 2.65 15.89 -0.56
N CYS A 252 1.92 14.78 -0.51
CA CYS A 252 1.61 13.96 -1.68
C CYS A 252 0.12 13.65 -1.68
N ILE A 253 -0.56 13.86 -2.81
CA ILE A 253 -2.01 13.70 -2.94
C ILE A 253 -2.28 12.65 -4.02
N VAL A 254 -3.14 11.69 -3.71
CA VAL A 254 -3.72 10.79 -4.71
C VAL A 254 -5.20 11.10 -4.83
N ILE A 255 -5.69 11.22 -6.05
CA ILE A 255 -7.10 11.48 -6.34
C ILE A 255 -7.66 10.29 -7.11
N THR A 256 -8.90 9.93 -6.79
CA THR A 256 -9.63 8.90 -7.53
C THR A 256 -10.47 9.57 -8.63
N ASN A 257 -10.55 8.97 -9.82
CA ASN A 257 -11.49 9.44 -10.86
C ASN A 257 -12.93 8.98 -10.58
N ARG A 258 -13.32 8.93 -9.30
CA ARG A 258 -14.58 8.33 -8.86
C ARG A 258 -15.77 9.09 -9.46
N ASN A 259 -16.76 8.31 -9.92
CA ASN A 259 -17.95 8.77 -10.65
C ASN A 259 -17.68 9.43 -12.01
N ASN A 260 -16.40 9.53 -12.44
CA ASN A 260 -15.98 10.12 -13.70
C ASN A 260 -16.64 11.49 -13.97
N LYS A 261 -16.73 12.37 -12.96
CA LYS A 261 -17.32 13.70 -13.10
C LYS A 261 -16.27 14.79 -12.97
N TYR A 262 -16.17 15.65 -13.97
CA TYR A 262 -15.19 16.74 -14.01
C TYR A 262 -15.23 17.68 -12.79
N PRO A 263 -16.41 18.13 -12.29
CA PRO A 263 -16.45 18.96 -11.09
C PRO A 263 -15.99 18.23 -9.82
N THR A 264 -16.29 16.93 -9.72
CA THR A 264 -15.89 16.10 -8.57
C THR A 264 -14.37 15.93 -8.50
N LEU A 265 -13.71 15.79 -9.66
CA LEU A 265 -12.24 15.76 -9.74
C LEU A 265 -11.59 17.01 -9.13
N TRP A 266 -12.07 18.20 -9.51
CA TRP A 266 -11.57 19.46 -8.96
C TRP A 266 -11.90 19.62 -7.48
N GLN A 267 -13.10 19.23 -7.07
CA GLN A 267 -13.51 19.32 -5.67
C GLN A 267 -12.67 18.41 -4.78
N ALA A 268 -12.35 17.19 -5.24
CA ALA A 268 -11.44 16.29 -4.54
C ALA A 268 -10.04 16.89 -4.43
N LEU A 269 -9.47 17.44 -5.51
CA LEU A 269 -8.16 18.10 -5.44
C LEU A 269 -8.15 19.22 -4.38
N LEU A 270 -9.14 20.12 -4.41
CA LEU A 270 -9.18 21.26 -3.50
C LEU A 270 -9.44 20.84 -2.03
N HIS A 271 -10.19 19.75 -1.83
CA HIS A 271 -10.40 19.13 -0.52
C HIS A 271 -9.07 18.61 0.04
N GLU A 272 -8.30 17.85 -0.75
CA GLU A 272 -7.00 17.35 -0.29
C GLU A 272 -5.98 18.49 -0.06
N LEU A 273 -6.03 19.57 -0.85
CA LEU A 273 -5.21 20.76 -0.62
C LEU A 273 -5.57 21.50 0.68
N TYR A 274 -6.80 21.40 1.18
CA TYR A 274 -7.15 21.89 2.51
C TYR A 274 -6.34 21.17 3.58
N HIS A 275 -6.27 19.83 3.52
CA HIS A 275 -5.50 19.06 4.50
C HIS A 275 -3.99 19.35 4.41
N VAL A 276 -3.46 19.61 3.22
CA VAL A 276 -2.08 20.09 3.06
C VAL A 276 -1.86 21.47 3.69
N LEU A 277 -2.86 22.35 3.67
CA LEU A 277 -2.72 23.70 4.22
C LEU A 277 -2.92 23.75 5.73
N HIS A 278 -3.88 22.99 6.24
CA HIS A 278 -4.37 23.14 7.61
C HIS A 278 -3.96 22.00 8.55
N ASP A 279 -3.68 20.82 8.00
CA ASP A 279 -3.51 19.60 8.80
C ASP A 279 -2.13 18.94 8.57
N PHE A 280 -1.20 19.61 7.87
CA PHE A 280 0.09 19.03 7.46
C PHE A 280 0.98 18.57 8.61
N ASP A 281 1.02 19.32 9.72
CA ASP A 281 1.83 18.92 10.87
C ASP A 281 1.23 17.70 11.60
N GLU A 282 -0.09 17.60 11.66
CA GLU A 282 -0.77 16.41 12.17
C GLU A 282 -0.53 15.20 11.24
N LEU A 283 -0.60 15.42 9.93
CA LEU A 283 -0.28 14.43 8.90
C LEU A 283 1.16 13.91 9.00
N LYS A 284 2.15 14.72 9.39
CA LYS A 284 3.52 14.23 9.64
C LYS A 284 3.58 13.18 10.75
N THR A 285 2.69 13.25 11.73
CA THR A 285 2.64 12.28 12.83
C THR A 285 1.94 10.98 12.44
N LYS A 286 0.86 11.06 11.65
CA LYS A 286 0.03 9.92 11.23
C LYS A 286 0.40 9.34 9.86
N THR A 287 1.29 9.99 9.12
CA THR A 287 1.82 9.64 7.79
C THR A 287 0.83 9.84 6.63
N TYR A 288 -0.49 9.65 6.81
CA TYR A 288 -1.50 9.91 5.76
C TYR A 288 -2.93 10.11 6.31
N HIS A 289 -3.82 10.60 5.44
CA HIS A 289 -5.27 10.79 5.61
C HIS A 289 -6.03 10.24 4.39
N LEU A 290 -7.25 9.71 4.60
CA LEU A 290 -8.16 9.21 3.56
C LEU A 290 -9.50 9.95 3.65
N SER A 291 -9.93 10.61 2.58
CA SER A 291 -11.22 11.34 2.58
C SER A 291 -12.41 10.39 2.46
N GLY A 292 -13.51 10.71 3.16
CA GLY A 292 -14.78 9.97 3.07
C GLY A 292 -14.93 8.74 3.97
N GLU A 293 -14.08 8.56 4.99
CA GLU A 293 -14.21 7.49 6.00
C GLU A 293 -14.33 8.03 7.44
N ALA A 294 -14.84 7.17 8.34
CA ALA A 294 -15.33 7.49 9.68
C ALA A 294 -14.26 7.82 10.76
N ASP A 295 -13.03 8.17 10.39
CA ASP A 295 -12.07 8.83 11.30
C ASP A 295 -12.37 10.34 11.43
N MET A 296 -13.67 10.66 11.34
CA MET A 296 -14.31 11.97 11.25
C MET A 296 -14.08 12.85 12.50
N PHE A 297 -13.58 12.27 13.60
CA PHE A 297 -13.37 12.99 14.86
C PHE A 297 -12.03 13.72 14.95
N LEU A 298 -11.07 13.43 14.05
CA LEU A 298 -9.75 14.06 14.06
C LEU A 298 -9.53 15.03 12.90
N TRP A 299 -10.27 14.87 11.80
CA TRP A 299 -10.10 15.68 10.59
C TRP A 299 -11.34 16.53 10.35
N ARG A 300 -11.15 17.80 9.99
CA ARG A 300 -12.25 18.75 9.75
C ARG A 300 -12.79 18.57 8.32
N GLU A 301 -13.37 17.40 8.03
CA GLU A 301 -13.89 17.03 6.71
C GLU A 301 -14.92 18.02 6.16
N ASP A 302 -15.80 18.52 7.03
CA ASP A 302 -16.81 19.51 6.64
C ASP A 302 -16.19 20.86 6.27
N ASP A 303 -15.12 21.28 6.98
CA ASP A 303 -14.36 22.48 6.65
C ASP A 303 -13.64 22.30 5.30
N ALA A 304 -13.04 21.13 5.05
CA ALA A 304 -12.39 20.80 3.78
C ALA A 304 -13.39 20.82 2.61
N ASN A 305 -14.57 20.23 2.81
CA ASN A 305 -15.67 20.26 1.85
C ASN A 305 -16.17 21.69 1.58
N PHE A 306 -16.34 22.49 2.63
CA PHE A 306 -16.74 23.89 2.52
C PHE A 306 -15.68 24.72 1.80
N PHE A 307 -14.41 24.59 2.19
CA PHE A 307 -13.27 25.26 1.56
C PHE A 307 -13.20 24.97 0.06
N ALA A 308 -13.25 23.69 -0.32
CA ALA A 308 -13.21 23.28 -1.73
C ALA A 308 -14.40 23.85 -2.52
N SER A 309 -15.59 23.88 -1.91
CA SER A 309 -16.80 24.44 -2.51
C SER A 309 -16.68 25.94 -2.73
N GLU A 310 -16.28 26.68 -1.71
CA GLU A 310 -16.17 28.14 -1.76
C GLU A 310 -15.05 28.62 -2.69
N LEU A 311 -13.93 27.90 -2.75
CA LEU A 311 -12.85 28.23 -3.67
C LEU A 311 -13.27 27.98 -5.14
N LEU A 312 -13.94 26.84 -5.39
CA LEU A 312 -14.33 26.43 -6.74
C LEU A 312 -15.49 27.26 -7.29
N PHE A 313 -16.58 27.39 -6.52
CA PHE A 313 -17.74 28.19 -6.89
C PHE A 313 -18.50 28.70 -5.64
N PRO A 314 -18.20 29.92 -5.15
CA PRO A 314 -18.78 30.47 -3.93
C PRO A 314 -20.31 30.42 -3.88
N THR A 315 -20.85 30.13 -2.68
CA THR A 315 -22.29 30.10 -2.42
C THR A 315 -22.97 31.41 -2.85
N SER A 316 -22.33 32.56 -2.61
CA SER A 316 -22.84 33.87 -3.04
C SER A 316 -23.05 34.01 -4.56
N LYS A 317 -22.32 33.24 -5.38
CA LYS A 317 -22.50 33.19 -6.84
C LYS A 317 -23.59 32.20 -7.23
N LEU A 318 -23.67 31.07 -6.53
CA LEU A 318 -24.75 30.10 -6.71
C LEU A 318 -26.13 30.74 -6.48
N GLU A 319 -26.28 31.51 -5.41
CA GLU A 319 -27.53 32.22 -5.08
C GLU A 319 -28.01 33.14 -6.22
N LYS A 320 -27.08 33.69 -7.03
CA LYS A 320 -27.42 34.54 -8.18
C LYS A 320 -27.85 33.71 -9.40
N VAL A 321 -27.10 32.66 -9.74
CA VAL A 321 -27.32 31.88 -10.97
C VAL A 321 -28.45 30.86 -10.84
N ARG A 322 -28.76 30.37 -9.63
CA ARG A 322 -29.75 29.29 -9.43
C ARG A 322 -31.13 29.61 -10.00
N TYR A 323 -31.56 30.87 -9.96
CA TYR A 323 -32.86 31.30 -10.49
C TYR A 323 -32.93 31.24 -12.02
N TYR A 324 -31.76 31.21 -12.68
CA TYR A 324 -31.60 31.16 -14.12
C TYR A 324 -31.00 29.83 -14.59
N ILE A 325 -30.91 28.81 -13.73
CA ILE A 325 -30.24 27.52 -14.02
C ILE A 325 -30.81 26.79 -15.25
N LYS A 326 -32.10 27.02 -15.55
CA LYS A 326 -32.78 26.46 -16.72
C LYS A 326 -32.32 27.10 -18.05
N SER A 327 -31.75 28.29 -18.01
CA SER A 327 -31.25 29.01 -19.20
C SER A 327 -29.77 28.68 -19.42
N ASN A 328 -29.49 27.71 -20.30
CA ASN A 328 -28.11 27.29 -20.58
C ASN A 328 -27.22 28.46 -21.05
N GLY A 329 -27.71 29.32 -21.95
CA GLY A 329 -26.95 30.48 -22.40
C GLY A 329 -26.61 31.46 -21.27
N TYR A 330 -27.51 31.65 -20.30
CA TYR A 330 -27.21 32.46 -19.12
C TYR A 330 -26.13 31.79 -18.24
N VAL A 331 -26.25 30.48 -18.02
CA VAL A 331 -25.27 29.72 -17.21
C VAL A 331 -23.89 29.75 -17.87
N GLU A 332 -23.80 29.67 -19.20
CA GLU A 332 -22.53 29.77 -19.94
C GLU A 332 -21.88 31.15 -19.82
N GLU A 333 -22.65 32.23 -19.98
CA GLU A 333 -22.13 33.60 -19.82
C GLU A 333 -21.75 33.89 -18.36
N PHE A 334 -22.54 33.44 -17.39
CA PHE A 334 -22.20 33.52 -15.96
C PHE A 334 -20.95 32.69 -15.63
N ALA A 335 -20.87 31.49 -16.21
CA ALA A 335 -19.70 30.67 -16.52
C ALA A 335 -18.41 31.46 -16.69
N LYS A 336 -18.39 32.09 -17.86
CA LYS A 336 -17.30 32.88 -18.41
C LYS A 336 -16.97 34.09 -17.54
N ALA A 337 -17.97 34.84 -17.09
CA ALA A 337 -17.78 36.01 -16.22
C ALA A 337 -17.13 35.66 -14.87
N ASN A 338 -17.29 34.42 -14.40
CA ASN A 338 -16.73 33.97 -13.12
C ASN A 338 -15.47 33.10 -13.27
N ASN A 339 -14.96 32.94 -14.49
CA ASN A 339 -13.79 32.13 -14.82
C ASN A 339 -13.89 30.70 -14.27
N VAL A 340 -15.00 30.02 -14.54
CA VAL A 340 -15.21 28.62 -14.15
C VAL A 340 -15.88 27.83 -15.29
N HIS A 341 -15.73 26.50 -15.32
CA HIS A 341 -16.46 25.66 -16.28
C HIS A 341 -17.97 25.60 -15.94
N PRO A 342 -18.89 25.64 -16.92
CA PRO A 342 -20.33 25.56 -16.66
C PRO A 342 -20.77 24.29 -15.92
N SER A 343 -20.10 23.14 -16.17
CA SER A 343 -20.38 21.89 -15.44
C SER A 343 -20.23 22.01 -13.93
N ILE A 344 -19.33 22.88 -13.44
CA ILE A 344 -19.16 23.13 -12.01
C ILE A 344 -20.39 23.83 -11.46
N ILE A 345 -20.98 24.79 -12.18
CA ILE A 345 -22.21 25.46 -11.76
C ILE A 345 -23.36 24.46 -11.66
N TYR A 346 -23.58 23.66 -12.70
CA TYR A 346 -24.64 22.64 -12.71
C TYR A 346 -24.47 21.61 -11.59
N ASN A 347 -23.25 21.10 -11.38
CA ASN A 347 -22.98 20.16 -10.30
C ASN A 347 -23.19 20.79 -8.92
N THR A 348 -22.72 22.03 -8.72
CA THR A 348 -22.90 22.76 -7.45
C THR A 348 -24.38 23.01 -7.17
N TYR A 349 -25.16 23.40 -8.17
CA TYR A 349 -26.61 23.55 -8.06
C TYR A 349 -27.30 22.22 -7.72
N CYS A 350 -26.97 21.13 -8.41
CA CYS A 350 -27.57 19.82 -8.12
C CYS A 350 -27.25 19.34 -6.71
N ARG A 351 -26.01 19.54 -6.23
CA ARG A 351 -25.62 19.22 -4.85
C ARG A 351 -26.39 20.06 -3.84
N TYR A 352 -26.48 21.38 -4.06
CA TYR A 352 -27.24 22.30 -3.22
C TYR A 352 -28.72 21.91 -3.10
N MET A 353 -29.35 21.49 -4.20
CA MET A 353 -30.75 21.01 -4.16
C MET A 353 -30.85 19.66 -3.43
N SER A 354 -29.87 18.78 -3.60
CA SER A 354 -29.83 17.49 -2.90
C SER A 354 -29.72 17.65 -1.38
N GLU A 355 -28.93 18.63 -0.90
CA GLU A 355 -28.85 18.98 0.53
C GLU A 355 -30.19 19.48 1.09
N LYS A 356 -31.06 20.02 0.22
CA LYS A 356 -32.44 20.42 0.52
C LYS A 356 -33.48 19.31 0.32
N GLY A 357 -33.03 18.08 0.00
CA GLY A 357 -33.90 16.92 -0.21
C GLY A 357 -34.45 16.78 -1.63
N GLU A 358 -33.99 17.58 -2.60
CA GLU A 358 -34.46 17.54 -3.98
C GLU A 358 -33.39 17.01 -4.96
N ASN A 359 -33.67 15.90 -5.64
CA ASN A 359 -32.74 15.35 -6.63
C ASN A 359 -32.90 16.00 -8.02
N HIS A 360 -32.05 16.99 -8.31
CA HIS A 360 -32.06 17.68 -9.60
C HIS A 360 -31.08 17.11 -10.64
N TYR A 361 -30.27 16.12 -10.28
CA TYR A 361 -29.31 15.49 -11.21
C TYR A 361 -29.96 14.94 -12.50
N PRO A 362 -31.16 14.33 -12.49
CA PRO A 362 -31.80 13.84 -13.72
C PRO A 362 -32.03 14.92 -14.79
N PHE A 363 -32.16 16.19 -14.40
CA PHE A 363 -32.43 17.28 -15.34
C PHE A 363 -31.16 17.90 -15.92
N TYR A 364 -30.07 17.91 -15.15
CA TYR A 364 -28.87 18.69 -15.47
C TYR A 364 -27.60 17.86 -15.63
N SER A 365 -27.65 16.53 -15.41
CA SER A 365 -26.49 15.64 -15.59
C SER A 365 -25.84 15.75 -16.97
N LYS A 366 -26.64 15.98 -18.02
CA LYS A 366 -26.16 16.20 -19.40
C LYS A 366 -25.24 17.41 -19.57
N TYR A 367 -25.23 18.36 -18.63
CA TYR A 367 -24.34 19.52 -18.64
C TYR A 367 -23.10 19.33 -17.75
N ILE A 368 -23.02 18.20 -17.04
CA ILE A 368 -21.88 17.83 -16.19
C ILE A 368 -21.02 16.87 -17.01
N ILE A 369 -19.91 17.38 -17.54
CA ILE A 369 -19.02 16.57 -18.38
C ILE A 369 -18.21 15.58 -17.54
N ASP A 370 -17.73 14.55 -18.23
CA ASP A 370 -16.84 13.54 -17.67
C ASP A 370 -15.42 14.07 -17.45
N SER A 371 -14.68 13.47 -16.51
CA SER A 371 -13.30 13.87 -16.18
C SER A 371 -12.22 13.23 -17.06
N GLU A 372 -12.55 12.21 -17.87
CA GLU A 372 -11.57 11.47 -18.69
C GLU A 372 -10.65 12.38 -19.54
N GLU A 373 -11.21 13.40 -20.21
CA GLU A 373 -10.40 14.30 -21.02
C GLU A 373 -9.39 15.10 -20.16
N ALA A 374 -9.79 15.51 -18.96
CA ALA A 374 -8.97 16.31 -18.07
C ALA A 374 -7.81 15.55 -17.45
N ILE A 375 -8.00 14.25 -17.22
CA ILE A 375 -6.95 13.38 -16.70
C ILE A 375 -6.18 12.71 -17.83
N SER A 376 -6.59 12.78 -19.10
CA SER A 376 -5.95 12.07 -20.22
C SER A 376 -4.42 12.26 -20.33
N LEU A 377 -3.89 13.41 -19.90
CA LEU A 377 -2.45 13.70 -19.91
C LEU A 377 -1.69 13.05 -18.73
N ILE A 378 -2.37 12.74 -17.62
CA ILE A 378 -1.76 12.31 -16.35
C ILE A 378 -2.42 11.09 -15.71
N LYS A 379 -3.45 10.52 -16.34
CA LYS A 379 -4.18 9.35 -15.86
C LYS A 379 -3.23 8.17 -15.91
N SER A 380 -2.85 7.71 -14.73
CA SER A 380 -2.27 6.40 -14.54
C SER A 380 -3.36 5.46 -14.06
N ASN A 381 -3.67 4.43 -14.85
CA ASN A 381 -4.25 3.21 -14.28
C ASN A 381 -3.10 2.24 -14.04
N PRO A 382 -2.44 2.29 -12.86
CA PRO A 382 -1.29 1.43 -12.60
C PRO A 382 -1.67 -0.05 -12.69
N TRP A 383 -2.95 -0.39 -12.47
CA TRP A 383 -3.42 -1.77 -12.36
C TRP A 383 -3.38 -2.55 -13.68
N ASP A 384 -3.52 -1.85 -14.81
CA ASP A 384 -3.43 -2.42 -16.15
C ASP A 384 -1.98 -2.57 -16.64
N LYS A 385 -1.01 -2.02 -15.89
CA LYS A 385 0.40 -2.00 -16.27
C LYS A 385 1.15 -3.21 -15.73
N GLU A 386 2.11 -3.68 -16.51
CA GLU A 386 2.95 -4.80 -16.09
C GLU A 386 3.87 -4.40 -14.93
N THR A 387 4.46 -3.21 -14.99
CA THR A 387 5.28 -2.63 -13.92
C THR A 387 4.79 -1.24 -13.56
N LEU A 388 4.97 -0.85 -12.30
CA LEU A 388 4.66 0.49 -11.81
C LEU A 388 5.78 1.50 -12.15
N ILE A 389 7.01 1.01 -12.37
CA ILE A 389 8.20 1.84 -12.61
C ILE A 389 8.08 2.64 -13.90
N GLU A 390 7.66 2.01 -15.00
CA GLU A 390 7.47 2.70 -16.29
C GLU A 390 6.45 3.84 -16.19
N GLU A 391 5.39 3.61 -15.40
CA GLU A 391 4.34 4.62 -15.19
C GLU A 391 4.85 5.80 -14.36
N ILE A 392 5.60 5.52 -13.29
CA ILE A 392 6.25 6.54 -12.46
C ILE A 392 7.18 7.41 -13.31
N GLU A 393 8.01 6.80 -14.17
CA GLU A 393 8.92 7.55 -15.04
C GLU A 393 8.17 8.41 -16.06
N ASN A 394 7.05 7.91 -16.61
CA ASN A 394 6.19 8.68 -17.52
C ASN A 394 5.57 9.90 -16.80
N ILE A 395 5.00 9.70 -15.61
CA ILE A 395 4.46 10.80 -14.79
C ILE A 395 5.56 11.82 -14.48
N LYS A 396 6.74 11.34 -14.07
CA LYS A 396 7.89 12.18 -13.75
C LYS A 396 8.33 13.04 -14.94
N GLN A 397 8.54 12.42 -16.11
CA GLN A 397 8.90 13.14 -17.33
C GLN A 397 7.88 14.21 -17.70
N LYS A 398 6.58 13.91 -17.56
CA LYS A 398 5.51 14.87 -17.81
C LYS A 398 5.54 16.03 -16.83
N LEU A 399 5.69 15.77 -15.53
CA LEU A 399 5.71 16.82 -14.51
C LEU A 399 6.99 17.69 -14.58
N GLU A 400 8.14 17.09 -14.86
CA GLU A 400 9.44 17.76 -14.92
C GLU A 400 9.74 18.47 -16.23
N THR A 401 9.03 18.14 -17.33
CA THR A 401 9.21 18.88 -18.59
C THR A 401 8.77 20.32 -18.41
N LEU A 402 9.74 21.24 -18.46
CA LEU A 402 9.49 22.67 -18.64
C LEU A 402 8.71 22.82 -19.95
N ASN A 403 7.54 23.47 -19.90
CA ASN A 403 6.85 23.85 -21.12
C ASN A 403 7.79 24.84 -21.85
N THR A 404 8.41 24.39 -22.94
CA THR A 404 8.99 25.26 -23.97
C THR A 404 7.91 26.12 -24.61
#